data_AF-A0A7M4EMQ5-F1
#
_entry.id   AF-A0A7M4EMQ5-F1
#
_cell.length_a   1.000
_cell.length_b   1.000
_cell.length_c   1.000
_cell.angle_alpha   90.00
_cell.angle_beta   90.00
_cell.angle_gamma   90.00
#
_symmetry.space_group_name_H-M   'P 1'
#
loop_
_entity.id
_entity.type
_entity.pdbx_description
1 polymer ?
#
loop_
_entity_poly.entity_id
_entity_poly.type
_entity_poly.pdbx_seq_one_letter_code
_entity_poly.pdbx_strand_id
1 'polypeptide(L)'
;MATQLVVCTKEEQRSVIRFLWAEGVPPSEIHRRIVAQYGENCLAQRKVYEWVEKFKHGRTSVVDEPRTGRPNTATTEDNIAKVDAAVHASKRVSIPELVAEVGVSAGSIHAILHNHLNYQKVCARWVPKQLMDVHKRQRVEMSGSVLHHAGPSLAAGTTLGWAVPMPQYMDPNLAPENPMLQLGWDSDGWVPTSHRIPNTHPHHATAPHTFPPPTTTP
;
A
#
# COMPACT_ATOMS: atom_id res chain seq x y z
N MET A 1 5.84 55.41 11.00
CA MET A 1 4.83 54.53 11.63
C MET A 1 5.36 53.12 11.58
N ALA A 2 5.41 52.40 12.71
CA ALA A 2 5.81 51.00 12.70
C ALA A 2 4.72 50.19 11.99
N THR A 3 5.09 49.42 10.97
CA THR A 3 4.16 48.59 10.20
C THR A 3 3.89 47.30 10.96
N GLN A 4 2.63 46.92 11.13
CA GLN A 4 2.25 45.66 11.79
C GLN A 4 2.50 44.45 10.87
N LEU A 5 3.02 43.35 11.41
CA LEU A 5 3.18 42.09 10.67
C LEU A 5 1.87 41.31 10.72
N VAL A 6 1.12 41.35 9.62
CA VAL A 6 -0.23 40.74 9.51
C VAL A 6 -0.16 39.20 9.40
N VAL A 7 0.95 38.65 8.91
CA VAL A 7 1.17 37.20 8.79
C VAL A 7 2.45 36.85 9.53
N CYS A 8 2.34 36.03 10.59
CA CYS A 8 3.49 35.48 11.28
C CYS A 8 3.18 34.08 11.82
N THR A 9 4.14 33.18 11.67
CA THR A 9 4.13 31.84 12.23
C THR A 9 4.53 31.87 13.71
N LYS A 10 4.22 30.79 14.43
CA LYS A 10 4.61 30.67 15.85
C LYS A 10 6.13 30.60 15.99
N GLU A 11 6.80 29.96 15.03
CA GLU A 11 8.24 29.78 14.95
C GLU A 11 8.98 31.12 14.76
N GLU A 12 8.45 32.01 13.93
CA GLU A 12 8.99 33.38 13.77
C GLU A 12 8.89 34.17 15.07
N GLN A 13 7.73 34.17 15.73
CA GLN A 13 7.57 34.86 17.02
C GLN A 13 8.51 34.30 18.09
N ARG A 14 8.69 32.97 18.14
CA ARG A 14 9.67 32.32 19.04
C ARG A 14 11.11 32.70 18.73
N SER A 15 11.44 32.93 17.46
CA SER A 15 12.77 33.42 17.05
C SER A 15 13.01 34.83 17.54
N VAL A 16 12.02 35.72 17.44
CA VAL A 16 12.10 37.08 18.00
C VAL A 16 12.20 37.06 19.52
N ILE A 17 11.46 36.18 20.20
CA ILE A 17 11.59 36.00 21.65
C ILE A 17 13.01 35.56 22.01
N ARG A 18 13.59 34.60 21.26
CA ARG A 18 14.96 34.12 21.48
C ARG A 18 15.98 35.25 21.32
N PHE A 19 15.83 36.07 20.27
CA PHE A 19 16.68 37.21 20.00
C PHE A 19 16.62 38.26 21.12
N LEU A 20 15.42 38.72 21.48
CA LEU A 20 15.22 39.74 22.52
C LEU A 20 15.65 39.25 23.91
N TRP A 21 15.45 37.97 24.21
CA TRP A 21 15.96 37.35 25.43
C TRP A 21 17.49 37.37 25.47
N ALA A 22 18.16 37.05 24.35
CA ALA A 22 19.62 37.08 24.24
C ALA A 22 20.19 38.50 24.37
N GLU A 23 19.43 39.54 23.99
CA GLU A 23 19.76 40.94 24.25
C GLU A 23 19.58 41.35 25.73
N GLY A 24 19.03 40.48 26.59
CA GLY A 24 18.79 40.76 28.00
C GLY A 24 17.48 41.50 28.30
N VAL A 25 16.55 41.55 27.33
CA VAL A 25 15.24 42.19 27.53
C VAL A 25 14.37 41.33 28.47
N PRO A 26 13.73 41.92 29.51
CA PRO A 26 12.89 41.15 30.42
C PRO A 26 11.62 40.64 29.72
N PRO A 27 11.07 39.46 30.10
CA PRO A 27 9.92 38.83 29.42
C PRO A 27 8.66 39.71 29.29
N SER A 28 8.41 40.59 30.26
CA SER A 28 7.31 41.57 30.22
C SER A 28 7.45 42.55 29.06
N GLU A 29 8.67 43.06 28.85
CA GLU A 29 8.99 43.99 27.77
C GLU A 29 9.04 43.28 26.41
N ILE A 30 9.52 42.03 26.38
CA ILE A 30 9.43 41.17 25.19
C ILE A 30 7.96 41.07 24.75
N HIS A 31 7.05 40.69 25.66
CA HIS A 31 5.62 40.57 25.36
C HIS A 31 5.03 41.88 24.82
N ARG A 32 5.36 43.03 25.44
CA ARG A 32 4.90 44.34 24.99
C ARG A 32 5.32 44.64 23.54
N ARG A 33 6.59 44.37 23.19
CA ARG A 33 7.14 44.60 21.85
C ARG A 33 6.52 43.69 20.80
N ILE A 34 6.35 42.40 21.11
CA ILE A 34 5.76 41.45 20.17
C ILE A 34 4.26 41.73 19.96
N VAL A 35 3.52 42.14 20.99
CA VAL A 35 2.10 42.54 20.84
C VAL A 35 1.96 43.76 19.94
N ALA A 36 2.85 44.75 20.08
CA ALA A 36 2.85 45.93 19.22
C ALA A 36 3.07 45.57 17.73
N GLN A 37 3.86 44.53 17.45
CA GLN A 37 4.23 44.15 16.10
C GLN A 37 3.28 43.11 15.46
N TYR A 38 2.77 42.16 16.24
CA TYR A 38 1.97 41.02 15.76
C TYR A 38 0.46 41.14 16.08
N GLY A 39 0.06 42.06 16.96
CA GLY A 39 -1.35 42.30 17.30
C GLY A 39 -2.07 41.06 17.82
N GLU A 40 -3.23 40.77 17.24
CA GLU A 40 -4.10 39.64 17.62
C GLU A 40 -3.47 38.27 17.37
N ASN A 41 -2.50 38.18 16.45
CA ASN A 41 -1.78 36.94 16.14
C ASN A 41 -0.64 36.65 17.12
N CYS A 42 -0.43 37.51 18.12
CA CYS A 42 0.65 37.37 19.10
C CYS A 42 0.48 36.15 20.01
N LEU A 43 1.61 35.51 20.35
CA LEU A 43 1.67 34.52 21.42
C LEU A 43 1.21 35.12 22.74
N ALA A 44 0.35 34.40 23.45
CA ALA A 44 -0.10 34.79 24.79
C ALA A 44 1.09 35.01 25.74
N GLN A 45 0.98 35.96 26.66
CA GLN A 45 2.03 36.31 27.63
C GLN A 45 2.64 35.07 28.30
N ARG A 46 1.82 34.13 28.77
CA ARG A 46 2.31 32.87 29.37
C ARG A 46 3.26 32.10 28.47
N LYS A 47 2.99 32.04 27.15
CA LYS A 47 3.85 31.35 26.18
C LYS A 47 5.19 32.05 26.00
N VAL A 48 5.23 33.38 26.04
CA VAL A 48 6.48 34.14 26.01
C VAL A 48 7.37 33.75 27.19
N TYR A 49 6.80 33.69 28.39
CA TYR A 49 7.54 33.31 29.61
C TYR A 49 8.03 31.86 29.53
N GLU A 50 7.17 30.93 29.09
CA GLU A 50 7.56 29.53 28.86
C GLU A 50 8.73 29.40 27.87
N TRP A 51 8.73 30.18 26.77
CA TRP A 51 9.83 30.16 25.80
C TRP A 51 11.12 30.77 26.33
N VAL A 52 11.05 31.90 27.03
CA VAL A 52 12.22 32.47 27.71
C VAL A 52 12.81 31.48 28.70
N GLU A 53 11.97 30.79 29.47
CA GLU A 53 12.45 29.80 30.44
C GLU A 53 13.12 28.61 29.75
N LYS A 54 12.57 28.13 28.62
CA LYS A 54 13.22 27.09 27.81
C LYS A 54 14.59 27.54 27.29
N PHE A 55 14.73 28.79 26.85
CA PHE A 55 16.00 29.32 26.37
C PHE A 55 17.04 29.45 27.50
N LYS A 56 16.62 29.86 28.70
CA LYS A 56 17.49 29.83 29.90
C LYS A 56 17.98 28.43 30.23
N HIS A 57 17.15 27.42 30.05
CA HIS A 57 17.51 26.01 30.23
C HIS A 57 18.32 25.42 29.06
N GLY A 58 18.82 26.25 28.14
CA GLY A 58 19.74 25.83 27.08
C GLY A 58 19.07 25.31 25.80
N ARG A 59 17.75 25.38 25.66
CA ARG A 59 17.09 25.03 24.39
C ARG A 59 17.52 26.02 23.30
N THR A 60 17.84 25.53 22.11
CA THR A 60 18.15 26.38 20.94
C THR A 60 17.07 26.31 19.86
N SER A 61 16.41 25.17 19.68
CA SER A 61 15.38 25.01 18.66
C SER A 61 14.09 25.79 18.99
N VAL A 62 13.60 26.55 17.99
CA VAL A 62 12.31 27.27 18.02
C VAL A 62 11.14 26.41 17.53
N VAL A 63 11.44 25.25 16.93
CA VAL A 63 10.45 24.31 16.40
C VAL A 63 9.86 23.51 17.56
N ASP A 64 8.58 23.11 17.41
CA ASP A 64 7.97 22.13 18.29
C ASP A 64 8.81 20.85 18.32
N GLU A 65 9.04 20.29 19.51
CA GLU A 65 9.63 18.95 19.60
C GLU A 65 8.66 17.92 19.02
N PRO A 66 9.18 16.80 18.50
CA PRO A 66 8.33 15.69 18.08
C PRO A 66 7.37 15.35 19.22
N ARG A 67 6.07 15.49 18.94
CA ARG A 67 5.04 15.13 19.92
C ARG A 67 5.11 13.63 20.11
N THR A 68 5.36 13.18 21.34
CA THR A 68 5.07 11.81 21.73
C THR A 68 3.56 11.65 21.73
N GLY A 69 3.02 11.16 20.62
CA GLY A 69 1.60 10.79 20.52
C GLY A 69 1.29 9.59 21.41
N ARG A 70 0.03 9.14 21.38
CA ARG A 70 -0.34 7.84 21.98
C ARG A 70 0.49 6.75 21.29
N PRO A 71 1.21 5.88 22.04
CA PRO A 71 1.93 4.78 21.43
C PRO A 71 0.96 3.89 20.66
N ASN A 72 1.31 3.57 19.42
CA ASN A 72 0.51 2.66 18.61
C ASN A 72 0.69 1.24 19.15
N THR A 73 -0.31 0.75 19.89
CA THR A 73 -0.30 -0.59 20.50
C THR A 73 -0.48 -1.71 19.47
N ALA A 74 -0.94 -1.39 18.26
CA ALA A 74 -1.19 -2.38 17.22
C ALA A 74 0.07 -2.69 16.40
N THR A 75 0.92 -1.67 16.17
CA THR A 75 2.10 -1.76 15.29
C THR A 75 3.40 -1.73 16.10
N THR A 76 3.46 -2.56 17.14
CA THR A 76 4.69 -2.80 17.89
C THR A 76 5.61 -3.74 17.12
N GLU A 77 6.92 -3.67 17.35
CA GLU A 77 7.92 -4.56 16.71
C GLU A 77 7.59 -6.06 16.89
N ASP A 78 7.09 -6.46 18.05
CA ASP A 78 6.66 -7.84 18.33
C ASP A 78 5.54 -8.31 17.39
N ASN A 79 4.48 -7.51 17.24
CA ASN A 79 3.38 -7.80 16.31
C ASN A 79 3.87 -7.84 14.86
N ILE A 80 4.80 -6.97 14.46
CA ILE A 80 5.39 -6.99 13.12
C ILE A 80 6.14 -8.30 12.89
N ALA A 81 6.98 -8.72 13.84
CA ALA A 81 7.73 -9.96 13.75
C ALA A 81 6.82 -11.19 13.70
N LYS A 82 5.74 -11.22 14.49
CA LYS A 82 4.74 -12.29 14.46
C LYS A 82 4.05 -12.40 13.10
N VAL A 83 3.57 -11.28 12.55
CA VAL A 83 2.97 -11.25 11.21
C VAL A 83 3.96 -11.72 10.15
N ASP A 84 5.22 -11.27 10.23
CA ASP A 84 6.25 -11.67 9.28
C ASP A 84 6.55 -13.18 9.34
N ALA A 85 6.65 -13.73 10.55
CA ALA A 85 6.86 -15.16 10.77
C ALA A 85 5.71 -16.00 10.21
N ALA A 86 4.45 -15.59 10.45
CA ALA A 86 3.27 -16.28 9.94
C ALA A 86 3.23 -16.29 8.39
N VAL A 87 3.56 -15.17 7.75
CA VAL A 87 3.66 -15.08 6.28
C VAL A 87 4.82 -15.91 5.74
N HIS A 88 5.92 -16.04 6.48
CA HIS A 88 7.04 -16.91 6.10
C HIS A 88 6.69 -18.40 6.20
N ALA A 89 5.95 -18.80 7.24
CA ALA A 89 5.48 -20.17 7.40
C ALA A 89 4.49 -20.57 6.29
N SER A 90 3.58 -19.68 5.91
CA SER A 90 2.65 -19.90 4.82
C SER A 90 2.45 -18.64 3.97
N LYS A 91 2.96 -18.69 2.73
CA LYS A 91 2.77 -17.62 1.73
C LYS A 91 1.31 -17.45 1.27
N ARG A 92 0.38 -18.27 1.79
CA ARG A 92 -1.06 -18.24 1.48
C ARG A 92 -1.92 -17.85 2.68
N VAL A 93 -1.32 -17.42 3.80
CA VAL A 93 -2.06 -17.00 4.99
C VAL A 93 -3.02 -15.84 4.69
N SER A 94 -4.22 -15.91 5.26
CA SER A 94 -5.26 -14.90 5.11
C SER A 94 -5.24 -13.89 6.25
N ILE A 95 -5.80 -12.69 6.00
CA ILE A 95 -5.89 -11.65 7.04
C ILE A 95 -6.69 -12.12 8.28
N PRO A 96 -7.84 -12.82 8.16
CA PRO A 96 -8.55 -13.33 9.33
C PRO A 96 -7.72 -14.29 10.19
N GLU A 97 -6.91 -15.15 9.57
CA GLU A 97 -6.00 -16.05 10.30
C GLU A 97 -4.94 -15.24 11.07
N LEU A 98 -4.33 -14.23 10.44
CA LEU A 98 -3.38 -13.34 11.10
C LEU A 98 -4.01 -12.54 12.25
N VAL A 99 -5.26 -12.11 12.09
CA VAL A 99 -6.02 -11.43 13.16
C VAL A 99 -6.22 -12.36 14.35
N ALA A 100 -6.58 -13.62 14.09
CA ALA A 100 -6.78 -14.61 15.15
C ALA A 100 -5.46 -14.98 15.86
N GLU A 101 -4.35 -15.04 15.12
CA GLU A 101 -3.02 -15.39 15.65
C GLU A 101 -2.40 -14.26 16.47
N VAL A 102 -2.44 -13.02 15.96
CA VAL A 102 -1.74 -11.88 16.58
C VAL A 102 -2.65 -11.09 17.53
N GLY A 103 -3.97 -11.20 17.38
CA GLY A 103 -4.95 -10.51 18.24
C GLY A 103 -5.08 -9.01 17.96
N VAL A 104 -4.75 -8.58 16.74
CA VAL A 104 -4.79 -7.18 16.30
C VAL A 104 -5.84 -7.00 15.22
N SER A 105 -6.43 -5.81 15.12
CA SER A 105 -7.45 -5.51 14.10
C SER A 105 -6.96 -5.78 12.67
N ALA A 106 -7.88 -6.18 11.79
CA ALA A 106 -7.60 -6.43 10.38
C ALA A 106 -6.95 -5.23 9.67
N GLY A 107 -7.37 -3.99 10.01
CA GLY A 107 -6.78 -2.78 9.44
C GLY A 107 -5.33 -2.58 9.84
N SER A 108 -4.97 -2.91 11.08
CA SER A 108 -3.58 -2.86 11.54
C SER A 108 -2.72 -3.95 10.90
N ILE A 109 -3.26 -5.17 10.75
CA ILE A 109 -2.58 -6.25 10.00
C ILE A 109 -2.31 -5.80 8.56
N HIS A 110 -3.29 -5.18 7.90
CA HIS A 110 -3.13 -4.62 6.56
C HIS A 110 -2.02 -3.55 6.52
N ALA A 111 -2.01 -2.62 7.48
CA ALA A 111 -0.95 -1.61 7.59
C ALA A 111 0.42 -2.23 7.85
N ILE A 112 0.53 -3.26 8.70
CA ILE A 112 1.79 -3.99 8.96
C ILE A 112 2.29 -4.63 7.66
N LEU A 113 1.43 -5.38 6.96
CA LEU A 113 1.80 -6.05 5.72
C LEU A 113 2.29 -5.07 4.65
N HIS A 114 1.58 -3.96 4.42
CA HIS A 114 1.89 -3.04 3.32
C HIS A 114 2.90 -1.95 3.68
N ASN A 115 2.79 -1.31 4.85
CA ASN A 115 3.59 -0.14 5.19
C ASN A 115 4.88 -0.48 5.94
N HIS A 116 4.90 -1.60 6.68
CA HIS A 116 6.04 -1.99 7.50
C HIS A 116 6.84 -3.12 6.85
N LEU A 117 6.18 -4.16 6.35
CA LEU A 117 6.81 -5.31 5.70
C LEU A 117 6.92 -5.17 4.18
N ASN A 118 6.23 -4.19 3.58
CA ASN A 118 6.20 -3.95 2.14
C ASN A 118 5.77 -5.17 1.30
N TYR A 119 4.92 -6.02 1.88
CA TYR A 119 4.32 -7.15 1.16
C TYR A 119 3.20 -6.71 0.25
N GLN A 120 3.04 -7.48 -0.83
CA GLN A 120 2.00 -7.29 -1.84
C GLN A 120 1.29 -8.61 -2.08
N LYS A 121 -0.03 -8.55 -2.23
CA LYS A 121 -0.82 -9.70 -2.63
C LYS A 121 -0.63 -9.95 -4.12
N VAL A 122 -0.18 -11.15 -4.48
CA VAL A 122 -0.06 -11.60 -5.87
C VAL A 122 -1.01 -12.77 -6.09
N CYS A 123 -1.70 -12.79 -7.23
CA CYS A 123 -2.52 -13.93 -7.62
C CYS A 123 -1.63 -15.10 -8.06
N ALA A 124 -1.96 -16.31 -7.62
CA ALA A 124 -1.26 -17.51 -8.07
C ALA A 124 -1.42 -17.69 -9.59
N ARG A 125 -0.36 -18.14 -10.27
CA ARG A 125 -0.41 -18.48 -11.69
C ARG A 125 -0.97 -19.89 -11.89
N TRP A 126 -1.82 -20.06 -12.91
CA TRP A 126 -2.29 -21.39 -13.28
C TRP A 126 -1.15 -22.22 -13.86
N VAL A 127 -1.08 -23.49 -13.44
CA VAL A 127 -0.07 -24.45 -13.90
C VAL A 127 -0.79 -25.62 -14.56
N PRO A 128 -0.45 -26.00 -15.81
CA PRO A 128 -1.20 -27.00 -16.57
C PRO A 128 -1.35 -28.38 -15.94
N LYS A 129 -0.33 -28.82 -15.20
CA LYS A 129 -0.33 -30.14 -14.57
C LYS A 129 0.60 -30.16 -13.37
N GLN A 130 0.22 -30.89 -12.33
CA GLN A 130 1.11 -31.24 -11.23
C GLN A 130 2.10 -32.32 -11.70
N LEU A 131 3.38 -31.95 -11.80
CA LEU A 131 4.43 -32.86 -12.26
C LEU A 131 4.95 -33.72 -11.12
N MET A 132 5.10 -35.02 -11.40
CA MET A 132 5.90 -35.93 -10.57
C MET A 132 7.39 -35.61 -10.74
N ASP A 133 8.21 -36.02 -9.76
CA ASP A 133 9.64 -35.70 -9.78
C ASP A 133 10.38 -36.33 -10.97
N VAL A 134 9.94 -37.51 -11.42
CA VAL A 134 10.43 -38.12 -12.67
C VAL A 134 10.19 -37.18 -13.87
N HIS A 135 8.99 -36.62 -14.00
CA HIS A 135 8.67 -35.69 -15.09
C HIS A 135 9.49 -34.40 -14.99
N LYS A 136 9.75 -33.88 -13.78
CA LYS A 136 10.60 -32.70 -13.59
C LYS A 136 12.03 -32.97 -14.04
N ARG A 137 12.62 -34.11 -13.64
CA ARG A 137 13.97 -34.52 -14.04
C ARG A 137 14.09 -34.64 -15.55
N GLN A 138 13.16 -35.36 -16.18
CA GLN A 138 13.16 -35.54 -17.63
C GLN A 138 13.06 -34.20 -18.37
N ARG A 139 12.23 -33.27 -17.89
CA ARG A 139 12.13 -31.93 -18.50
C ARG A 139 13.44 -31.16 -18.39
N VAL A 140 14.11 -31.17 -17.24
CA VAL A 140 15.40 -30.49 -17.05
C VAL A 140 16.48 -31.10 -17.96
N GLU A 141 16.55 -32.43 -18.04
CA GLU A 141 17.50 -33.15 -18.90
C GLU A 141 17.27 -32.83 -20.38
N MET A 142 16.02 -32.90 -20.86
CA MET A 142 15.67 -32.55 -22.24
C MET A 142 15.99 -31.09 -22.54
N SER A 143 15.62 -30.16 -21.66
CA SER A 143 15.96 -28.73 -21.83
C SER A 143 17.47 -28.50 -21.84
N GLY A 144 18.22 -29.18 -20.98
CA GLY A 144 19.69 -29.11 -20.94
C GLY A 144 20.32 -29.63 -22.23
N SER A 145 19.83 -30.76 -22.75
CA SER A 145 20.27 -31.31 -24.03
C SER A 145 19.98 -30.34 -25.17
N VAL A 146 18.77 -29.77 -25.25
CA VAL A 146 18.41 -28.78 -26.28
C VAL A 146 19.33 -27.56 -26.20
N LEU A 147 19.60 -27.03 -25.01
CA LEU A 147 20.49 -25.88 -24.81
C LEU A 147 21.95 -26.19 -25.21
N HIS A 148 22.44 -27.38 -24.91
CA HIS A 148 23.81 -27.79 -25.24
C HIS A 148 24.00 -28.00 -26.75
N HIS A 149 23.01 -28.56 -27.44
CA HIS A 149 23.05 -28.74 -28.90
C HIS A 149 22.75 -27.45 -29.67
N ALA A 150 22.08 -26.48 -29.05
CA ALA A 150 21.86 -25.14 -29.59
C ALA A 150 23.08 -24.22 -29.48
N GLY A 151 24.26 -24.68 -29.93
CA GLY A 151 25.49 -23.86 -30.05
C GLY A 151 25.30 -22.56 -30.85
N PRO A 152 26.35 -21.74 -31.11
CA PRO A 152 26.29 -20.28 -31.36
C PRO A 152 25.54 -19.78 -32.62
N SER A 153 24.66 -20.56 -33.22
CA SER A 153 23.74 -20.16 -34.27
C SER A 153 22.58 -19.25 -33.82
N LEU A 154 22.36 -19.05 -32.50
CA LEU A 154 21.40 -18.04 -32.03
C LEU A 154 21.97 -16.61 -32.03
N ALA A 155 23.28 -16.43 -32.17
CA ALA A 155 23.92 -15.11 -32.18
C ALA A 155 23.86 -14.41 -33.56
N ALA A 156 23.56 -15.14 -34.62
CA ALA A 156 23.33 -14.58 -35.95
C ALA A 156 21.84 -14.67 -36.26
N GLY A 157 21.12 -13.55 -36.13
CA GLY A 157 19.67 -13.43 -36.28
C GLY A 157 19.12 -14.08 -37.55
N THR A 158 18.86 -15.39 -37.45
CA THR A 158 18.31 -16.20 -38.52
C THR A 158 17.04 -16.84 -37.98
N THR A 159 15.93 -16.46 -38.61
CA THR A 159 14.61 -17.04 -38.44
C THR A 159 14.65 -18.54 -38.77
N LEU A 160 14.87 -19.38 -37.77
CA LEU A 160 14.74 -20.82 -37.92
C LEU A 160 13.35 -21.23 -37.46
N GLY A 161 12.52 -21.66 -38.43
CA GLY A 161 11.29 -22.39 -38.19
C GLY A 161 11.57 -23.59 -37.28
N TRP A 162 10.67 -23.79 -36.33
CA TRP A 162 10.70 -24.78 -35.27
C TRP A 162 10.71 -26.22 -35.82
N ALA A 163 11.85 -26.73 -36.30
CA ALA A 163 12.00 -28.15 -36.57
C ALA A 163 12.42 -28.89 -35.27
N VAL A 164 11.60 -28.83 -34.24
CA VAL A 164 11.68 -29.74 -33.09
C VAL A 164 10.57 -30.77 -33.27
N PRO A 165 10.87 -32.07 -33.44
CA PRO A 165 9.84 -33.10 -33.56
C PRO A 165 8.98 -33.11 -32.29
N MET A 166 7.68 -32.85 -32.45
CA MET A 166 6.71 -32.85 -31.34
C MET A 166 6.67 -34.27 -30.73
N PRO A 167 6.97 -34.44 -29.43
CA PRO A 167 6.89 -35.75 -28.79
C PRO A 167 5.46 -36.33 -28.89
N GLN A 168 5.33 -37.63 -29.14
CA GLN A 168 4.04 -38.31 -29.42
C GLN A 168 2.94 -38.10 -28.36
N TYR A 169 3.28 -37.74 -27.13
CA TYR A 169 2.30 -37.44 -26.08
C TYR A 169 1.65 -36.04 -26.22
N MET A 170 2.02 -35.28 -27.25
CA MET A 170 1.45 -33.98 -27.63
C MET A 170 0.76 -34.02 -29.00
N ASP A 171 0.40 -35.22 -29.51
CA ASP A 171 -0.40 -35.36 -30.75
C ASP A 171 -1.87 -34.95 -30.50
N PRO A 172 -2.37 -33.88 -31.15
CA PRO A 172 -3.74 -33.40 -30.97
C PRO A 172 -4.82 -34.41 -31.39
N ASN A 173 -4.49 -35.38 -32.25
CA ASN A 173 -5.45 -36.38 -32.75
C ASN A 173 -5.71 -37.54 -31.76
N LEU A 174 -4.99 -37.58 -30.63
CA LEU A 174 -5.16 -38.58 -29.56
C LEU A 174 -5.88 -38.02 -28.31
N ALA A 175 -6.31 -36.76 -28.33
CA ALA A 175 -7.10 -36.18 -27.25
C ALA A 175 -8.60 -36.47 -27.44
N PRO A 176 -9.33 -36.96 -26.42
CA PRO A 176 -10.78 -37.00 -26.48
C PRO A 176 -11.31 -35.58 -26.63
N GLU A 177 -12.23 -35.45 -27.57
CA GLU A 177 -12.80 -34.25 -28.17
C GLU A 177 -13.05 -33.13 -27.15
N ASN A 178 -12.23 -32.08 -27.21
CA ASN A 178 -12.37 -30.89 -26.37
C ASN A 178 -12.92 -29.73 -27.25
N PRO A 179 -14.14 -29.22 -26.98
CA PRO A 179 -14.85 -28.26 -27.85
C PRO A 179 -14.23 -26.85 -27.89
N MET A 180 -13.02 -26.65 -27.37
CA MET A 180 -12.40 -25.33 -27.20
C MET A 180 -11.37 -24.95 -28.28
N LEU A 181 -11.24 -25.74 -29.35
CA LEU A 181 -10.39 -25.43 -30.51
C LEU A 181 -11.13 -24.59 -31.57
N GLN A 182 -11.62 -23.42 -31.18
CA GLN A 182 -12.11 -22.40 -32.13
C GLN A 182 -11.52 -21.01 -31.89
N LEU A 183 -10.34 -20.90 -31.27
CA LEU A 183 -9.66 -19.61 -31.10
C LEU A 183 -8.24 -19.70 -31.65
N GLY A 184 -8.02 -18.99 -32.76
CA GLY A 184 -6.76 -18.90 -33.47
C GLY A 184 -5.73 -18.02 -32.77
N TRP A 185 -4.47 -18.17 -33.18
CA TRP A 185 -3.30 -17.48 -32.64
C TRP A 185 -2.97 -16.27 -33.51
N ASP A 186 -2.83 -15.08 -32.93
CA ASP A 186 -2.27 -13.89 -33.58
C ASP A 186 -1.04 -13.35 -32.84
N SER A 187 -0.18 -12.65 -33.57
CA SER A 187 1.24 -12.33 -33.27
C SER A 187 1.52 -11.42 -32.08
N ASP A 188 0.51 -10.80 -31.45
CA ASP A 188 0.69 -9.70 -30.50
C ASP A 188 0.53 -10.08 -29.01
N GLY A 189 0.45 -11.38 -28.70
CA GLY A 189 0.33 -11.83 -27.31
C GLY A 189 -1.03 -11.55 -26.67
N TRP A 190 -1.19 -11.90 -25.38
CA TRP A 190 -2.47 -12.06 -24.70
C TRP A 190 -3.23 -10.72 -24.56
N VAL A 191 -4.08 -10.38 -25.54
CA VAL A 191 -5.09 -9.33 -25.39
C VAL A 191 -6.40 -10.02 -25.01
N PRO A 192 -6.92 -9.85 -23.77
CA PRO A 192 -8.27 -10.29 -23.48
C PRO A 192 -9.22 -9.42 -24.30
N THR A 193 -9.85 -10.00 -25.34
CA THR A 193 -10.96 -9.36 -26.02
C THR A 193 -12.01 -9.04 -24.97
N SER A 194 -12.23 -7.75 -24.73
CA SER A 194 -13.30 -7.25 -23.89
C SER A 194 -14.63 -7.62 -24.53
N HIS A 195 -15.16 -8.79 -24.21
CA HIS A 195 -16.60 -8.97 -24.21
C HIS A 195 -17.09 -8.41 -22.89
N ARG A 196 -17.43 -7.12 -22.96
CA ARG A 196 -18.30 -6.41 -22.03
C ARG A 196 -19.54 -7.28 -21.83
N ILE A 197 -19.58 -8.06 -20.76
CA ILE A 197 -20.83 -8.63 -20.25
C ILE A 197 -21.62 -7.42 -19.74
N PRO A 198 -22.81 -7.11 -20.28
CA PRO A 198 -23.63 -6.07 -19.70
C PRO A 198 -23.97 -6.49 -18.28
N ASN A 199 -23.71 -5.59 -17.34
CA ASN A 199 -24.07 -5.72 -15.94
C ASN A 199 -25.60 -5.89 -15.85
N THR A 200 -26.07 -7.13 -15.76
CA THR A 200 -27.44 -7.45 -15.40
C THR A 200 -27.44 -7.75 -13.92
N HIS A 201 -27.71 -6.73 -13.13
CA HIS A 201 -28.21 -6.94 -11.78
C HIS A 201 -29.51 -7.76 -11.86
N PRO A 202 -29.67 -8.85 -11.10
CA PRO A 202 -30.99 -9.32 -10.76
C PRO A 202 -31.59 -8.25 -9.84
N HIS A 203 -32.46 -7.41 -10.39
CA HIS A 203 -33.41 -6.68 -9.58
C HIS A 203 -34.19 -7.71 -8.79
N HIS A 204 -34.07 -7.66 -7.46
CA HIS A 204 -35.05 -8.23 -6.57
C HIS A 204 -36.40 -7.60 -6.94
N ALA A 205 -37.23 -8.35 -7.66
CA ALA A 205 -38.62 -7.97 -7.88
C ALA A 205 -39.35 -8.12 -6.54
N THR A 206 -39.37 -7.04 -5.77
CA THR A 206 -40.35 -6.88 -4.69
C THR A 206 -41.73 -6.88 -5.34
N ALA A 207 -42.56 -7.85 -4.98
CA ALA A 207 -43.95 -7.90 -5.39
C ALA A 207 -44.64 -6.57 -5.03
N PRO A 208 -45.51 -6.01 -5.89
CA PRO A 208 -46.26 -4.82 -5.54
C PRO A 208 -47.20 -5.14 -4.38
N HIS A 209 -46.94 -4.53 -3.22
CA HIS A 209 -47.91 -4.45 -2.14
C HIS A 209 -49.09 -3.62 -2.61
N THR A 210 -50.16 -4.28 -3.02
CA THR A 210 -51.47 -3.66 -3.16
C THR A 210 -51.96 -3.29 -1.77
N PHE A 211 -51.91 -2.01 -1.43
CA PHE A 211 -52.62 -1.48 -0.27
C PHE A 211 -54.13 -1.51 -0.57
N PRO A 212 -54.98 -2.07 0.31
CA PRO A 212 -56.42 -1.89 0.19
C PRO A 212 -56.80 -0.42 0.48
N PRO A 213 -57.81 0.14 -0.19
CA PRO A 213 -58.27 1.51 0.06
C PRO A 213 -58.89 1.65 1.47
N PRO A 214 -58.84 2.85 2.06
CA PRO A 214 -59.39 3.08 3.40
C PRO A 214 -60.91 2.92 3.40
N THR A 215 -61.41 2.14 4.35
CA THR A 215 -62.83 2.02 4.63
C THR A 215 -63.30 3.33 5.27
N THR A 216 -63.98 4.16 4.49
CA THR A 216 -64.80 5.25 5.04
C THR A 216 -66.14 4.63 5.46
N THR A 217 -66.50 4.75 6.73
CA THR A 217 -67.88 4.50 7.17
C THR A 217 -68.25 5.65 8.11
N PRO A 218 -69.45 6.25 7.96
CA PRO A 218 -69.88 7.46 8.67
C PRO A 218 -70.11 7.24 10.17
#